data_AF-A0A915P3Z8-F1
#
_entry.id   AF-A0A915P3Z8-F1
#
_cell.length_a   1.000
_cell.length_b   1.000
_cell.length_c   1.000
_cell.angle_alpha   90.00
_cell.angle_beta   90.00
_cell.angle_gamma   90.00
#
_symmetry.space_group_name_H-M   'P 1'
#
loop_
_entity.id
_entity.type
_entity.pdbx_description
1 polymer ?
#
loop_
_entity_poly.entity_id
_entity_poly.type
_entity_poly.pdbx_seq_one_letter_code
_entity_poly.pdbx_strand_id
1 'polypeptide(L)'
;MYKKATYFNYLLLAEEIMASNDPSTIKKLGNASTMRQRQAIGTELSCRDFDHEEWRKNKALNKMLLKIMYTVVRAKFEQNEQLFNMLIETGDACLIEASQTDLFWGIGCSMDSQKIKIIDNWRGSNHMGNLLMQLRNEFKFGCKAKKTTITKK
;
A
#
# COMPACT_ATOMS: atom_id res chain seq x y z
N MET A 1 8.96 0.97 -1.97
CA MET A 1 10.10 1.76 -1.44
C MET A 1 10.86 2.49 -2.54
N TYR A 2 11.11 1.85 -3.69
CA TYR A 2 11.76 2.47 -4.85
C TYR A 2 11.21 3.87 -5.20
N LYS A 3 9.90 4.00 -5.46
CA LYS A 3 9.27 5.28 -5.81
C LYS A 3 9.45 6.40 -4.78
N LYS A 4 9.62 6.03 -3.51
CA LYS A 4 9.91 6.97 -2.43
C LYS A 4 11.34 7.48 -2.54
N ALA A 5 12.31 6.57 -2.69
CA ALA A 5 13.72 6.92 -2.86
C ALA A 5 13.94 7.80 -4.09
N THR A 6 13.36 7.43 -5.24
CA THR A 6 13.47 8.23 -6.48
C THR A 6 12.84 9.60 -6.35
N TYR A 7 11.72 9.75 -5.61
CA TYR A 7 11.06 11.05 -5.47
C TYR A 7 11.94 12.07 -4.75
N PHE A 8 12.67 11.64 -3.73
CA PHE A 8 13.62 12.49 -3.00
C PHE A 8 15.05 12.42 -3.57
N ASN A 9 15.21 11.86 -4.77
CA ASN A 9 16.48 11.75 -5.49
C ASN A 9 17.59 10.97 -4.76
N TYR A 10 17.21 9.94 -4.00
CA TYR A 10 18.12 8.94 -3.44
C TYR A 10 18.31 7.81 -4.47
N LEU A 11 19.12 8.08 -5.51
CA LEU A 11 19.21 7.20 -6.68
C LEU A 11 19.98 5.91 -6.38
N LEU A 12 21.08 5.98 -5.62
CA LEU A 12 21.85 4.78 -5.26
C LEU A 12 21.02 3.88 -4.34
N LEU A 13 20.31 4.46 -3.38
CA LEU A 13 19.36 3.74 -2.54
C LEU A 13 18.24 3.10 -3.37
N ALA A 14 17.77 3.77 -4.41
CA ALA A 14 16.73 3.25 -5.30
C ALA A 14 17.23 2.02 -6.08
N GLU A 15 18.47 2.05 -6.58
CA GLU A 15 19.11 0.91 -7.24
C GLU A 15 19.27 -0.29 -6.29
N GLU A 16 19.75 -0.06 -5.06
CA GLU A 16 19.86 -1.11 -4.05
C GLU A 16 18.50 -1.73 -3.68
N ILE A 17 17.45 -0.91 -3.60
CA ILE A 17 16.09 -1.40 -3.39
C ILE A 17 15.66 -2.33 -4.54
N MET A 18 16.00 -2.00 -5.78
CA MET A 18 15.64 -2.81 -6.94
C MET A 18 16.49 -4.08 -7.08
N ALA A 19 17.72 -4.06 -6.56
CA ALA A 19 18.62 -5.21 -6.57
C ALA A 19 18.27 -6.25 -5.48
N SER A 20 17.52 -5.86 -4.45
CA SER A 20 17.12 -6.75 -3.36
C SER A 20 15.81 -7.47 -3.66
N ASN A 21 15.77 -8.78 -3.40
CA ASN A 21 14.55 -9.58 -3.44
C ASN A 21 13.95 -9.82 -2.04
N ASP A 22 14.61 -9.36 -0.98
CA ASP A 22 14.14 -9.52 0.40
C ASP A 22 13.23 -8.34 0.81
N PRO A 23 11.93 -8.57 1.08
CA PRO A 23 11.01 -7.50 1.49
C PRO A 23 11.45 -6.77 2.76
N SER A 24 12.12 -7.46 3.70
CA SER A 24 12.58 -6.85 4.95
C SER A 24 13.68 -5.82 4.66
N THR A 25 14.67 -6.20 3.85
CA THR A 25 15.75 -5.34 3.38
C THR A 25 15.20 -4.16 2.57
N ILE A 26 14.33 -4.40 1.60
CA ILE A 26 13.66 -3.33 0.83
C ILE A 26 12.99 -2.31 1.74
N LYS A 27 12.26 -2.77 2.77
CA LYS A 27 11.56 -1.92 3.73
C LYS A 27 12.55 -1.09 4.57
N LYS A 28 13.64 -1.70 5.03
CA LYS A 28 14.70 -1.01 5.78
C LYS A 28 15.35 0.07 4.93
N LEU A 29 15.78 -0.26 3.71
CA LEU A 29 16.39 0.67 2.77
C LEU A 29 15.49 1.88 2.50
N GLY A 30 14.20 1.65 2.24
CA GLY A 30 13.23 2.73 1.99
C GLY A 30 12.83 3.58 3.21
N ASN A 31 13.39 3.33 4.40
CA ASN A 31 13.03 4.06 5.61
C ASN A 31 13.60 5.49 5.59
N ALA A 32 12.85 6.42 6.19
CA ALA A 32 13.28 7.80 6.42
C ALA A 32 14.59 7.90 7.21
N SER A 33 14.80 7.03 8.21
CA SER A 33 16.03 7.01 9.00
C SER A 33 17.24 6.68 8.14
N THR A 34 17.12 5.66 7.27
CA THR A 34 18.17 5.26 6.33
C THR A 34 18.46 6.36 5.30
N MET A 35 17.43 7.02 4.78
CA MET A 35 17.59 8.18 3.89
C MET A 35 18.38 9.30 4.57
N ARG A 36 17.96 9.74 5.76
CA ARG A 36 18.67 10.78 6.53
C ARG A 36 20.12 10.39 6.82
N GLN A 37 20.37 9.13 7.17
CA GLN A 37 21.73 8.65 7.40
C GLN A 37 22.58 8.77 6.14
N ARG A 38 22.08 8.32 4.97
CA ARG A 38 22.78 8.41 3.68
C ARG A 38 23.10 9.83 3.25
N GLN A 39 22.16 10.73 3.49
CA GLN A 39 22.36 12.15 3.24
C GLN A 39 23.47 12.70 4.15
N ALA A 40 23.45 12.39 5.45
CA ALA A 40 24.43 12.89 6.41
C ALA A 40 25.87 12.43 6.11
N ILE A 41 26.04 11.21 5.59
CA ILE A 41 27.36 10.68 5.20
C ILE A 41 27.77 11.04 3.77
N GLY A 42 26.91 11.75 3.01
CA GLY A 42 27.22 12.21 1.65
C GLY A 42 27.30 11.10 0.59
N THR A 43 26.69 9.94 0.82
CA THR A 43 26.69 8.85 -0.18
C THR A 43 25.89 9.22 -1.43
N GLU A 44 24.86 10.06 -1.30
CA GLU A 44 23.98 10.45 -2.40
C GLU A 44 24.40 11.81 -2.98
N LEU A 45 24.69 11.87 -4.28
CA LEU A 45 25.29 13.05 -4.94
C LEU A 45 24.34 14.27 -5.05
N SER A 46 23.02 14.09 -4.94
CA SER A 46 22.04 15.18 -5.10
C SER A 46 20.66 14.91 -4.46
N CYS A 47 20.62 14.27 -3.28
CA CYS A 47 19.34 13.99 -2.62
C CYS A 47 18.68 15.24 -2.02
N ARG A 48 17.35 15.21 -1.92
CA ARG A 48 16.56 16.19 -1.15
C ARG A 48 16.36 15.70 0.28
N ASP A 49 16.12 16.65 1.19
CA ASP A 49 15.68 16.32 2.54
C ASP A 49 14.41 15.48 2.49
N PHE A 50 14.41 14.37 3.23
CA PHE A 50 13.22 13.55 3.35
C PHE A 50 12.19 14.24 4.26
N ASP A 51 11.10 14.72 3.65
CA ASP A 51 9.96 15.31 4.33
C ASP A 51 8.79 14.31 4.43
N HIS A 52 8.47 13.92 5.67
CA HIS A 52 7.35 13.03 5.96
C HIS A 52 5.99 13.63 5.59
N GLU A 53 5.81 14.92 5.79
CA GLU A 53 4.55 15.61 5.54
C GLU A 53 4.33 15.82 4.05
N GLU A 54 5.37 16.22 3.29
CA GLU A 54 5.31 16.26 1.83
C GLU A 54 4.94 14.89 1.26
N TRP A 55 5.64 13.83 1.70
CA TRP A 55 5.38 12.46 1.25
C TRP A 55 3.95 11.99 1.54
N ARG A 56 3.35 12.45 2.65
CA ARG A 56 1.99 12.06 3.09
C ARG A 56 0.87 12.91 2.51
N LYS A 57 1.09 14.21 2.30
CA LYS A 57 0.03 15.17 1.95
C LYS A 57 0.01 15.53 0.47
N ASN A 58 1.05 15.20 -0.29
CA ASN A 58 1.08 15.45 -1.71
C ASN A 58 0.03 14.58 -2.44
N LYS A 59 -0.99 15.26 -3.00
CA LYS A 59 -2.11 14.60 -3.68
C LYS A 59 -1.68 13.75 -4.89
N ALA A 60 -0.71 14.22 -5.66
CA ALA A 60 -0.23 13.48 -6.83
C ALA A 60 0.52 12.20 -6.42
N LEU A 61 1.36 12.29 -5.38
CA LEU A 61 2.01 11.13 -4.79
C LEU A 61 1.01 10.14 -4.21
N ASN A 62 0.03 10.61 -3.43
CA ASN A 62 -1.01 9.77 -2.86
C ASN A 62 -1.79 9.02 -3.94
N LYS A 63 -2.17 9.69 -5.04
CA LYS A 63 -2.82 9.05 -6.19
C LYS A 63 -1.96 7.94 -6.80
N MET A 64 -0.66 8.20 -6.98
CA MET A 64 0.27 7.18 -7.47
C MET A 64 0.40 6.01 -6.49
N LEU A 65 0.53 6.28 -5.19
CA LEU A 65 0.67 5.27 -4.13
C LEU A 65 -0.56 4.36 -4.06
N LEU A 66 -1.76 4.93 -4.16
CA LEU A 66 -3.01 4.16 -4.20
C LEU A 66 -3.05 3.25 -5.43
N LYS A 67 -2.65 3.74 -6.61
CA LYS A 67 -2.58 2.93 -7.83
C LYS A 67 -1.61 1.76 -7.69
N ILE A 68 -0.40 2.02 -7.18
CA ILE A 68 0.61 0.98 -6.95
C ILE A 68 0.09 -0.04 -5.94
N MET A 69 -0.46 0.42 -4.81
CA MET A 69 -0.99 -0.45 -3.77
C MET A 69 -2.13 -1.31 -4.30
N TYR A 70 -3.06 -0.73 -5.06
CA TYR A 70 -4.13 -1.46 -5.70
C TYR A 70 -3.58 -2.62 -6.56
N THR A 71 -2.59 -2.36 -7.43
CA THR A 71 -1.96 -3.41 -8.25
C THR A 71 -1.32 -4.51 -7.42
N VAL A 72 -0.60 -4.14 -6.35
CA VAL A 72 0.07 -5.11 -5.45
C VAL A 72 -0.95 -5.96 -4.71
N VAL A 73 -1.97 -5.33 -4.13
CA VAL A 73 -3.04 -6.01 -3.40
C VAL A 73 -3.78 -6.95 -4.36
N ARG A 74 -4.20 -6.47 -5.53
CA ARG A 74 -4.82 -7.30 -6.56
C ARG A 74 -3.99 -8.54 -6.89
N ALA A 75 -2.71 -8.36 -7.21
CA ALA A 75 -1.81 -9.49 -7.50
C ALA A 75 -1.71 -10.48 -6.33
N LYS A 76 -1.64 -9.99 -5.09
CA LYS A 76 -1.60 -10.83 -3.88
C LYS A 76 -2.84 -11.72 -3.77
N PHE A 77 -4.03 -11.16 -4.02
CA PHE A 77 -5.29 -11.91 -3.94
C PHE A 77 -5.49 -12.81 -5.17
N GLU A 78 -5.01 -12.44 -6.36
CA GLU A 78 -5.06 -13.30 -7.55
C GLU A 78 -4.13 -14.51 -7.44
N GLN A 79 -2.97 -14.35 -6.80
CA GLN A 79 -1.99 -15.43 -6.61
C GLN A 79 -2.36 -16.39 -5.47
N ASN A 80 -3.25 -15.99 -4.57
CA ASN A 80 -3.57 -16.75 -3.36
C ASN A 80 -5.08 -16.94 -3.23
N GLU A 81 -5.56 -18.12 -3.63
CA GLU A 81 -6.98 -18.48 -3.62
C GLU A 81 -7.60 -18.43 -2.22
N GLN A 82 -6.85 -18.80 -1.17
CA GLN A 82 -7.33 -18.71 0.20
C GLN A 82 -7.64 -17.26 0.59
N LEU A 83 -6.72 -16.33 0.31
CA LEU A 83 -6.94 -14.91 0.58
C LEU A 83 -8.10 -14.35 -0.26
N PHE A 84 -8.19 -14.75 -1.52
CA PHE A 84 -9.32 -14.41 -2.38
C PHE A 84 -10.65 -14.79 -1.74
N ASN A 85 -10.80 -16.06 -1.33
CA ASN A 85 -12.02 -16.55 -0.70
C ASN A 85 -12.34 -15.78 0.60
N MET A 86 -11.34 -15.56 1.45
CA MET A 86 -11.51 -14.75 2.66
C MET A 86 -12.03 -13.34 2.36
N LEU A 87 -11.54 -12.70 1.29
CA LEU A 87 -12.03 -11.38 0.87
C LEU A 87 -13.49 -11.41 0.39
N ILE A 88 -13.86 -12.42 -0.38
CA ILE A 88 -15.24 -12.58 -0.87
C ILE A 88 -16.21 -12.88 0.28
N GLU A 89 -15.82 -13.72 1.22
CA GLU A 89 -16.58 -14.12 2.40
C GLU A 89 -16.92 -12.93 3.32
N THR A 90 -16.16 -11.84 3.26
CA THR A 90 -16.52 -10.60 3.98
C THR A 90 -17.87 -10.01 3.53
N GLY A 91 -18.45 -10.49 2.43
CA GLY A 91 -19.81 -10.12 2.03
C GLY A 91 -19.89 -8.63 1.70
N ASP A 92 -20.78 -7.94 2.40
CA ASP A 92 -20.99 -6.48 2.30
C ASP A 92 -20.43 -5.74 3.52
N ALA A 93 -19.66 -6.43 4.37
CA ALA A 93 -19.05 -5.81 5.53
C ALA A 93 -18.13 -4.65 5.13
N CYS A 94 -18.15 -3.58 5.94
CA CYS A 94 -17.21 -2.48 5.84
C CYS A 94 -15.86 -2.93 6.40
N LEU A 95 -14.82 -2.92 5.57
CA LEU A 95 -13.47 -3.30 5.97
C LEU A 95 -12.71 -2.08 6.47
N ILE A 96 -12.09 -2.22 7.64
CA ILE A 96 -11.36 -1.14 8.30
C ILE A 96 -9.95 -1.59 8.66
N GLU A 97 -8.99 -0.71 8.42
CA GLU A 97 -7.63 -0.88 8.91
C GLU A 97 -7.49 -0.13 10.25
N ALA A 98 -7.54 -0.89 11.35
CA ALA A 98 -7.52 -0.38 12.73
C ALA A 98 -6.10 0.01 13.18
N SER A 99 -5.52 1.00 12.51
CA SER A 99 -4.23 1.57 12.88
C SER A 99 -4.40 2.86 13.66
N GLN A 100 -3.79 2.96 14.85
CA GLN A 100 -3.80 4.17 15.67
C GLN A 100 -2.94 5.30 15.10
N THR A 101 -1.86 4.94 14.41
CA THR A 101 -0.80 5.86 13.98
C THR A 101 -0.78 6.10 12.48
N ASP A 102 -1.28 5.15 11.68
CA ASP A 102 -1.35 5.29 10.23
C ASP A 102 -2.69 5.90 9.80
N LEU A 103 -2.69 7.23 9.67
CA LEU A 103 -3.88 7.98 9.25
C LEU A 103 -4.13 7.92 7.74
N PHE A 104 -3.17 7.44 6.95
CA PHE A 104 -3.37 7.32 5.50
C PHE A 104 -4.04 5.99 5.18
N TRP A 105 -3.46 4.88 5.61
CA TRP A 105 -4.02 3.55 5.31
C TRP A 105 -5.15 3.15 6.25
N GLY A 106 -5.11 3.60 7.51
CA GLY A 106 -6.08 3.25 8.54
C GLY A 106 -6.97 4.38 9.01
N ILE A 107 -7.75 4.10 10.06
CA ILE A 107 -8.78 5.02 10.62
C ILE A 107 -8.24 5.92 11.75
N GLY A 108 -7.02 5.70 12.22
CA GLY A 108 -6.47 6.45 13.36
C GLY A 108 -7.07 6.04 14.70
N CYS A 109 -7.49 4.78 14.88
CA CYS A 109 -8.07 4.24 16.11
C CYS A 109 -7.59 2.82 16.36
N SER A 110 -7.56 2.41 17.64
CA SER A 110 -7.27 1.03 18.05
C SER A 110 -8.47 0.14 17.81
N MET A 111 -8.23 -1.14 17.51
CA MET A 111 -9.28 -2.15 17.35
C MET A 111 -10.27 -2.19 18.53
N ASP A 112 -9.78 -2.02 19.75
CA ASP A 112 -10.61 -2.07 20.98
C ASP A 112 -11.32 -0.75 21.28
N SER A 113 -11.10 0.30 20.48
CA SER A 113 -11.71 1.60 20.73
C SER A 113 -13.18 1.60 20.32
N GLN A 114 -14.07 2.02 21.23
CA GLN A 114 -15.46 2.27 20.90
C GLN A 114 -15.64 3.28 19.75
N LYS A 115 -14.64 4.16 19.56
CA LYS A 115 -14.62 5.16 18.47
C LYS A 115 -14.65 4.52 17.07
N ILE A 116 -14.21 3.27 16.92
CA ILE A 116 -14.25 2.56 15.62
C ILE A 116 -15.66 2.51 15.04
N LYS A 117 -16.68 2.38 15.88
CA LYS A 117 -18.07 2.20 15.44
C LYS A 117 -18.70 3.48 14.87
N ILE A 118 -18.06 4.64 15.07
CA ILE A 118 -18.56 5.94 14.65
C ILE A 118 -17.61 6.49 13.60
N ILE A 119 -18.04 6.49 12.33
CA ILE A 119 -17.22 6.93 11.19
C ILE A 119 -16.70 8.36 11.39
N ASP A 120 -17.52 9.25 11.96
CA ASP A 120 -17.15 10.65 12.23
C ASP A 120 -16.00 10.80 13.24
N ASN A 121 -15.70 9.76 14.02
CA ASN A 121 -14.56 9.75 14.94
C ASN A 121 -13.25 9.32 14.27
N TRP A 122 -13.29 8.87 13.01
CA TRP A 122 -12.10 8.44 12.31
C TRP A 122 -11.25 9.64 11.92
N ARG A 123 -9.98 9.60 12.33
CA ARG A 123 -9.00 10.65 12.01
C ARG A 123 -8.24 10.34 10.72
N GLY A 124 -8.29 9.07 10.29
CA GLY A 124 -7.61 8.57 9.10
C GLY A 124 -8.58 8.22 7.97
N SER A 125 -8.03 8.05 6.78
CA SER A 125 -8.80 7.91 5.54
C SER A 125 -9.20 6.47 5.18
N ASN A 126 -8.72 5.46 5.91
CA ASN A 126 -9.02 4.04 5.67
C ASN A 126 -8.76 3.59 4.21
N HIS A 127 -7.72 4.11 3.54
CA HIS A 127 -7.48 3.77 2.14
C HIS A 127 -7.30 2.26 1.91
N MET A 128 -6.74 1.52 2.88
CA MET A 128 -6.56 0.08 2.76
C MET A 128 -7.91 -0.66 2.72
N GLY A 129 -8.79 -0.37 3.66
CA GLY A 129 -10.14 -0.94 3.69
C GLY A 129 -10.93 -0.62 2.42
N ASN A 130 -10.87 0.64 1.96
CA ASN A 130 -11.51 1.08 0.73
C ASN A 130 -11.00 0.33 -0.51
N LEU A 131 -9.67 0.15 -0.64
CA LEU A 131 -9.07 -0.62 -1.73
C LEU A 131 -9.51 -2.08 -1.72
N LEU A 132 -9.57 -2.72 -0.55
CA LEU A 132 -10.03 -4.10 -0.42
C LEU A 132 -11.50 -4.25 -0.81
N MET A 133 -12.36 -3.33 -0.37
CA MET A 133 -13.77 -3.33 -0.74
C MET A 133 -13.99 -3.06 -2.24
N GLN A 134 -13.21 -2.15 -2.83
CA GLN A 134 -13.21 -1.93 -4.28
C GLN A 134 -12.81 -3.22 -5.01
N LEU A 135 -11.70 -3.84 -4.63
CA LEU A 135 -11.21 -5.07 -5.24
C LEU A 135 -12.21 -6.23 -5.10
N ARG A 136 -12.84 -6.37 -3.92
CA ARG A 136 -13.92 -7.34 -3.68
C ARG A 136 -15.07 -7.16 -4.67
N ASN A 137 -15.52 -5.92 -4.88
CA ASN A 137 -16.61 -5.62 -5.81
C ASN A 137 -16.20 -5.95 -7.25
N GLU A 138 -14.96 -5.63 -7.63
CA GLU A 138 -14.43 -5.99 -8.95
C GLU A 138 -14.32 -7.50 -9.15
N PHE A 139 -13.96 -8.28 -8.12
CA PHE A 139 -13.98 -9.75 -8.22
C PHE A 139 -15.38 -10.34 -8.28
N LYS A 140 -16.36 -9.76 -7.58
CA LYS A 140 -17.75 -10.22 -7.60
C LYS A 140 -18.46 -9.89 -8.92
N PHE A 141 -18.24 -8.70 -9.47
CA PHE A 141 -19.03 -8.14 -10.56
C PHE A 141 -18.23 -7.88 -11.85
N GLY A 142 -16.90 -7.99 -11.80
CA GLY A 142 -16.03 -7.86 -12.96
C GLY A 142 -16.26 -8.98 -13.96
N CYS A 143 -16.22 -8.63 -15.25
CA CYS A 143 -16.50 -9.51 -16.37
C CYS A 143 -15.71 -10.82 -16.24
N LYS A 144 -16.41 -11.95 -16.06
CA LYS A 144 -15.82 -13.28 -16.15
C LYS A 144 -15.10 -13.37 -17.49
N ALA A 145 -13.77 -13.35 -17.48
CA ALA A 145 -13.02 -13.81 -18.64
C ALA A 145 -13.54 -15.23 -18.92
N LYS A 146 -14.18 -15.40 -20.07
CA LYS A 146 -14.73 -16.68 -20.51
C LYS A 146 -13.59 -17.69 -20.37
N LYS A 147 -13.75 -18.70 -19.49
CA LYS A 147 -12.93 -19.90 -19.58
C LYS A 147 -13.22 -20.48 -20.96
N THR A 148 -12.36 -20.20 -21.94
CA THR A 148 -12.39 -20.90 -23.23
C THR A 148 -11.94 -22.32 -22.93
N THR A 149 -12.86 -23.18 -22.54
CA THR A 149 -12.63 -24.61 -22.47
C THR A 149 -12.51 -25.10 -23.90
N ILE A 150 -11.28 -25.31 -24.37
CA ILE A 150 -11.03 -26.04 -25.60
C ILE A 150 -11.26 -27.51 -25.27
N THR A 151 -12.45 -28.03 -25.57
CA THR A 151 -12.70 -29.47 -25.63
C THR A 151 -12.09 -30.00 -26.93
N LYS A 152 -11.03 -30.80 -26.81
CA LYS A 152 -10.55 -31.64 -27.91
C LYS A 152 -11.59 -32.74 -28.16
N LYS A 153 -12.02 -32.91 -29.41
CA LYS A 153 -12.73 -34.11 -29.87
C LYS A 153 -11.79 -35.30 -29.90
#